data_AF-A0A966I0E3-F1
#
_entry.id   AF-A0A966I0E3-F1
#
_cell.length_a   1.000
_cell.length_b   1.000
_cell.length_c   1.000
_cell.angle_alpha   90.00
_cell.angle_beta   90.00
_cell.angle_gamma   90.00
#
_symmetry.space_group_name_H-M   'P 1'
#
loop_
_entity.id
_entity.type
_entity.pdbx_description
1 polymer ?
#
loop_
_entity_poly.entity_id
_entity_poly.type
_entity_poly.pdbx_seq_one_letter_code
_entity_poly.pdbx_strand_id
1 'polypeptide(L)' 'LVEVWAGTNWHEREAYDMFGMIFDGHPALTRILMPDDWPGHPQRKDYPLGGIPVEYIGATVPAPDNRRSYR' A
#
# COMPACT_ATOMS: atom_id res chain seq x y z
N LEU A 1 -8.49 3.12 -18.42
CA LEU A 1 -8.62 4.50 -18.98
C LEU A 1 -7.40 4.95 -19.79
N VAL A 2 -6.33 4.14 -19.81
CA VAL A 2 -5.07 4.42 -20.50
C VAL A 2 -5.22 4.78 -21.98
N GLU A 3 -6.19 4.19 -22.69
CA GLU A 3 -6.46 4.48 -24.11
C GLU A 3 -6.91 5.92 -24.36
N VAL A 4 -7.57 6.54 -23.39
CA VAL A 4 -8.08 7.92 -23.49
C VAL A 4 -7.05 8.90 -22.93
N TRP A 5 -6.46 8.57 -21.78
CA TRP A 5 -5.53 9.43 -21.07
C TRP A 5 -4.23 8.67 -20.75
N ALA A 6 -3.16 8.99 -21.48
CA ALA A 6 -1.87 8.32 -21.32
C ALA A 6 -1.29 8.47 -19.89
N GLY A 7 -1.56 9.59 -19.21
CA GLY A 7 -1.09 9.85 -17.84
C GLY A 7 -1.71 8.92 -16.78
N THR A 8 -2.79 8.22 -17.12
CA THR A 8 -3.48 7.31 -16.20
C THR A 8 -2.74 5.97 -16.03
N ASN A 9 -1.82 5.62 -16.93
CA ASN A 9 -0.99 4.41 -16.84
C ASN A 9 -0.29 4.29 -15.47
N TRP A 10 0.37 5.36 -15.02
CA TRP A 10 1.11 5.32 -13.75
C TRP A 10 0.19 5.19 -12.53
N HIS A 11 -0.94 5.90 -12.56
CA HIS A 11 -1.90 5.92 -11.46
C HIS A 11 -2.65 4.59 -11.32
N GLU A 12 -3.03 3.96 -12.44
CA GLU A 12 -3.65 2.63 -12.42
C GLU A 12 -2.66 1.57 -11.90
N ARG A 13 -1.37 1.65 -12.26
CA ARG A 13 -0.33 0.77 -11.71
C ARG A 13 -0.05 1.00 -10.22
N GLU A 14 0.00 2.25 -9.77
CA GLU A 14 0.14 2.60 -8.35
C GLU A 14 -1.03 2.04 -7.53
N ALA A 15 -2.25 2.22 -8.04
CA ALA A 15 -3.47 1.73 -7.39
C ALA A 15 -3.50 0.19 -7.32
N TYR A 16 -3.00 -0.50 -8.35
CA TYR A 16 -2.79 -1.94 -8.33
C TYR A 16 -1.73 -2.35 -7.29
N ASP A 17 -0.58 -1.69 -7.24
CA ASP A 17 0.50 -2.06 -6.32
C ASP A 17 0.11 -1.83 -4.85
N MET A 18 -0.51 -0.70 -4.54
CA MET A 18 -0.80 -0.28 -3.17
C MET A 18 -2.11 -0.84 -2.61
N PHE A 19 -3.13 -1.06 -3.47
CA PHE A 19 -4.46 -1.50 -3.04
C PHE A 19 -4.90 -2.82 -3.69
N GLY A 20 -4.20 -3.34 -4.70
CA GLY A 20 -4.55 -4.58 -5.39
C GLY A 20 -5.83 -4.48 -6.22
N MET A 21 -6.13 -3.29 -6.77
CA MET A 21 -7.22 -3.12 -7.74
C MET A 21 -6.78 -3.62 -9.11
N ILE A 22 -7.60 -4.47 -9.74
CA ILE A 22 -7.34 -5.01 -11.07
C ILE A 22 -8.04 -4.12 -12.10
N PHE A 23 -7.28 -3.63 -13.09
CA PHE A 23 -7.77 -2.80 -14.19
C PHE A 23 -7.79 -3.60 -15.48
N ASP A 24 -8.99 -3.90 -15.99
CA ASP A 24 -9.15 -4.60 -17.26
C ASP A 24 -8.71 -3.73 -18.44
N GLY A 25 -8.00 -4.33 -19.40
CA GLY A 25 -7.51 -3.63 -20.59
C GLY A 25 -6.27 -2.75 -20.37
N HIS A 26 -5.66 -2.77 -19.17
CA HIS A 26 -4.40 -2.08 -18.95
C HIS A 26 -3.23 -2.82 -19.66
N PRO A 27 -2.40 -2.15 -20.50
CA PRO A 27 -1.39 -2.81 -21.33
C PRO A 27 -0.28 -3.52 -20.53
N ALA A 28 0.12 -2.96 -19.38
CA ALA A 28 1.11 -3.57 -18.48
C ALA A 28 0.76 -3.31 -17.02
N LEU A 29 -0.14 -4.11 -16.45
CA LEU A 29 -0.50 -4.02 -15.04
C LEU A 29 0.53 -4.78 -14.18
N THR A 30 1.62 -4.09 -13.85
CA THR A 30 2.68 -4.63 -12.99
C THR A 30 2.99 -3.68 -11.84
N ARG A 31 3.64 -4.21 -10.80
CA ARG A 31 4.13 -3.41 -9.67
C ARG A 31 5.08 -2.31 -10.12
N ILE A 32 5.17 -1.25 -9.33
CA ILE A 32 5.91 -0.05 -9.72
C ILE A 32 6.63 0.65 -8.57
N LEU A 33 6.08 0.58 -7.36
CA LEU A 33 6.68 1.18 -6.16
C LEU A 33 7.29 0.11 -5.25
N MET A 34 6.62 -1.04 -5.11
CA MET A 34 7.12 -2.16 -4.33
C MET A 34 8.03 -3.06 -5.17
N PRO A 35 9.00 -3.75 -4.53
CA PRO A 35 9.74 -4.83 -5.18
C PRO A 35 8.80 -5.89 -5.75
N ASP A 36 9.20 -6.51 -6.86
CA ASP A 36 8.38 -7.51 -7.57
C ASP A 36 7.97 -8.68 -6.66
N ASP A 37 8.85 -9.09 -5.73
CA ASP A 37 8.64 -10.19 -4.79
C ASP A 37 7.85 -9.82 -3.52
N TRP A 38 7.34 -8.60 -3.41
CA TRP A 38 6.69 -8.15 -2.18
C TRP A 38 5.37 -8.90 -1.90
N PRO A 39 5.08 -9.37 -0.68
CA PRO A 39 3.79 -9.98 -0.36
C PRO A 39 2.72 -8.91 -0.07
N GLY A 40 1.59 -8.96 -0.78
CA GLY A 40 0.41 -8.13 -0.49
C GLY A 40 0.43 -6.70 -1.04
N HIS A 41 -0.39 -5.84 -0.43
CA HIS A 41 -0.72 -4.47 -0.86
C HIS A 41 -0.71 -3.50 0.34
N PRO A 42 0.35 -2.69 0.51
CA PRO A 42 0.63 -1.98 1.76
C PRO A 42 -0.41 -0.97 2.25
N GLN A 43 -1.18 -0.35 1.35
CA GLN A 43 -2.15 0.69 1.73
C GLN A 43 -3.53 0.14 2.11
N ARG A 44 -3.71 -1.18 2.07
CA ARG A 44 -4.95 -1.78 2.58
C ARG A 44 -4.98 -1.73 4.11
N LYS A 45 -6.19 -1.59 4.68
CA LYS A 45 -6.36 -1.48 6.14
C LYS A 45 -6.13 -2.79 6.90
N ASP A 46 -6.25 -3.91 6.22
CA ASP A 46 -5.90 -5.25 6.70
C ASP A 46 -4.40 -5.53 6.62
N TYR A 47 -3.62 -4.68 5.94
CA TYR A 47 -2.18 -4.83 5.89
C TYR A 47 -1.55 -4.43 7.23
N PRO A 48 -0.78 -5.30 7.89
CA PRO A 48 -0.21 -5.01 9.20
C PRO A 48 0.78 -3.85 9.07
N LEU A 49 0.59 -2.80 9.86
CA LEU A 49 1.48 -1.66 9.80
C LEU A 49 2.74 -1.99 10.60
N GLY A 50 3.80 -2.36 9.88
CA GLY A 50 5.12 -2.57 10.48
C GLY A 50 5.57 -1.34 11.28
N GLY A 51 6.17 -1.57 12.43
CA GLY A 51 6.74 -0.51 13.26
C GLY A 51 7.81 -1.08 14.18
N ILE A 52 8.96 -0.41 14.23
CA ILE A 52 9.99 -0.71 15.23
C ILE A 52 9.59 0.02 16.51
N PRO A 53 9.51 -0.66 17.67
CA PRO A 53 9.29 0.02 18.93
C PRO A 53 10.48 0.94 19.19
N VAL A 54 10.21 2.23 19.39
CA VAL A 54 11.26 3.15 19.83
C VAL A 54 11.42 2.96 21.32
N GLU A 55 12.55 2.38 21.73
CA GLU A 55 12.89 2.21 23.15
C GLU A 55 13.40 3.54 23.73
N TYR A 56 12.48 4.39 24.19
CA TYR A 56 12.83 5.50 25.08
C TYR A 56 12.70 5.05 26.54
N ILE A 57 13.68 5.38 27.38
CA ILE A 57 13.64 5.10 28.82
C ILE A 57 12.40 5.77 29.42
N GLY A 58 11.44 4.96 29.88
CA GLY A 58 10.23 5.41 30.57
C GLY A 58 9.03 5.75 29.68
N ALA A 59 9.12 5.63 28.35
CA ALA A 59 7.99 5.86 27.44
C ALA A 59 7.70 4.62 26.59
N THR A 60 6.56 3.97 26.83
CA THR A 60 6.05 2.90 25.95
C THR A 60 5.15 3.52 24.88
N VAL A 61 5.56 3.40 23.62
CA VAL A 61 4.71 3.81 22.49
C VAL A 61 3.98 2.57 21.97
N PRO A 62 2.63 2.52 22.02
CA PRO A 62 1.90 1.37 21.52
C PRO A 62 2.12 1.16 20.02
N ALA A 63 2.09 -0.10 19.60
CA ALA A 63 2.18 -0.50 18.19
C ALA A 63 1.15 0.26 17.35
N PRO A 64 1.46 0.60 16.08
CA PRO A 64 0.57 1.41 15.25
C PRO A 64 -0.85 0.85 15.13
N ASP A 65 -1.00 -0.47 15.10
CA ASP A 65 -2.28 -1.18 15.05
C ASP A 65 -3.20 -0.89 16.25
N ASN A 66 -2.62 -0.55 17.42
CA ASN A 66 -3.34 -0.27 18.66
C ASN A 66 -3.61 1.23 18.88
N ARG A 67 -3.14 2.13 18.00
CA ARG A 67 -3.26 3.59 18.20
C ARG A 67 -4.64 4.15 17.84
N ARG A 68 -5.41 3.47 16.99
CA ARG A 68 -6.75 3.91 16.56
C ARG A 68 -7.74 2.75 16.58
N SER A 69 -8.40 2.55 17.73
CA SER A 69 -9.65 1.79 17.77
C SER A 69 -10.80 2.73 17.40
N TYR A 70 -11.46 2.46 16.27
CA TYR A 70 -12.73 3.09 15.95
C TYR A 70 -13.81 2.37 16.77
N ARG A 71 -14.41 3.07 17.75
CA ARG A 71 -15.63 2.65 18.44
C ARG A 71 -16.85 3.23 17.74
#